data_AF-A0A4T0BNB6-F1
#
_entry.id   AF-A0A4T0BNB6-F1
#
_cell.length_a   1.000
_cell.length_b   1.000
_cell.length_c   1.000
_cell.angle_alpha   90.00
_cell.angle_beta   90.00
_cell.angle_gamma   90.00
#
_symmetry.space_group_name_H-M   'P 1'
#
loop_
_entity.id
_entity.type
_entity.pdbx_description
1 polymer ?
#
loop_
_entity_poly.entity_id
_entity_poly.type
_entity_poly.pdbx_seq_one_letter_code
_entity_poly.pdbx_strand_id
1 'polypeptide(L)'
;MDANQNNDSNKKTYHKKATGAALKTVEKHSADHELKLFGSCFCPFVQRVWIFLEVKQLDYEYIELEDLQKGEALLPSDPKLRAHSRLWSDHVNRSIVPGFYRYLQAQDEKAQIENAEELKEQISKLVDAADKSGPFFLGDKMTFVDVQMAPWVVRLRKVLQPYRGWPEPEAGSRWAKWVDAIEQDHAVRATTSTDELYLDSYERYAENRPNTSQVQRAINSGRGLP
;
A
#
# COMPACT_ATOMS: atom_id res chain seq x y z
N MET A 1 39.39 -14.15 6.68
CA MET A 1 39.68 -14.76 5.36
C MET A 1 38.34 -14.90 4.67
N ASP A 2 37.92 -13.84 4.00
CA ASP A 2 36.61 -13.74 3.36
C ASP A 2 36.71 -14.31 1.94
N ALA A 3 36.03 -15.42 1.72
CA ALA A 3 35.91 -16.05 0.41
C ALA A 3 34.42 -16.14 0.05
N ASN A 4 33.88 -15.08 -0.54
CA ASN A 4 32.78 -15.16 -1.49
C ASN A 4 32.55 -13.82 -2.21
N GLN A 5 33.55 -13.40 -2.98
CA GLN A 5 33.30 -12.54 -4.15
C GLN A 5 33.10 -13.45 -5.36
N ASN A 6 31.91 -14.01 -5.50
CA ASN A 6 31.50 -14.57 -6.79
C ASN A 6 30.85 -13.46 -7.62
N ASN A 7 31.65 -12.99 -8.57
CA ASN A 7 31.35 -12.05 -9.63
C ASN A 7 30.31 -12.66 -10.58
N ASP A 8 29.03 -12.35 -10.35
CA ASP A 8 27.93 -12.77 -11.22
C ASP A 8 27.78 -11.78 -12.39
N SER A 9 28.57 -12.00 -13.44
CA SER A 9 28.70 -11.13 -14.62
C SER A 9 27.48 -11.14 -15.54
N ASN A 10 26.33 -11.62 -15.09
CA ASN A 10 25.10 -11.75 -15.88
C ASN A 10 23.88 -11.02 -15.28
N LYS A 11 24.08 -10.18 -14.26
CA LYS A 11 23.00 -9.28 -13.80
C LYS A 11 22.72 -8.23 -14.85
N LYS A 12 21.49 -8.26 -15.42
CA LYS A 12 20.95 -7.15 -16.21
C LYS A 12 21.09 -5.85 -15.40
N THR A 13 21.93 -4.94 -15.86
CA THR A 13 22.07 -3.60 -15.30
C THR A 13 20.92 -2.76 -15.82
N TYR A 14 20.00 -2.39 -14.93
CA TYR A 14 18.93 -1.47 -15.26
C TYR A 14 19.41 -0.04 -15.02
N HIS A 15 19.11 0.87 -15.95
CA HIS A 15 19.33 2.30 -15.74
C HIS A 15 18.35 2.81 -14.69
N LYS A 16 18.88 3.38 -13.61
CA LYS A 16 18.15 3.83 -12.42
C LYS A 16 18.06 5.36 -12.29
N LYS A 17 18.50 6.08 -13.33
CA LYS A 17 18.53 7.53 -13.38
C LYS A 17 17.96 7.99 -14.70
N ALA A 18 17.32 9.16 -14.67
CA ALA A 18 16.86 9.82 -15.88
C ALA A 18 18.03 10.03 -16.87
N THR A 19 17.73 9.97 -18.17
CA THR A 19 18.69 10.25 -19.24
C THR A 19 18.06 11.19 -20.27
N GLY A 20 18.87 11.79 -21.16
CA GLY A 20 18.38 12.64 -22.23
C GLY A 20 17.63 13.88 -21.74
N ALA A 21 16.48 14.19 -22.35
CA ALA A 21 15.67 15.35 -21.98
C ALA A 21 15.14 15.27 -20.54
N ALA A 22 14.77 14.07 -20.09
CA ALA A 22 14.30 13.85 -18.72
C ALA A 22 15.38 14.20 -17.69
N LEU A 23 16.65 13.88 -17.95
CA LEU A 23 17.76 14.25 -17.06
C LEU A 23 17.88 15.77 -16.92
N LYS A 24 17.76 16.52 -18.02
CA LYS A 24 17.79 17.99 -17.98
C LYS A 24 16.64 18.55 -17.14
N THR A 25 15.46 17.94 -17.22
CA THR A 25 14.31 18.30 -16.37
C THR A 25 14.60 17.99 -14.90
N VAL A 26 15.18 16.83 -14.59
CA VAL A 26 15.61 16.49 -13.21
C VAL A 26 16.62 17.52 -12.68
N GLU A 27 17.65 17.85 -13.46
CA GLU A 27 18.66 18.84 -13.08
C GLU A 27 18.06 20.22 -12.83
N LYS A 28 17.14 20.66 -13.70
CA LYS A 28 16.37 21.91 -13.53
C LYS A 28 15.56 21.93 -12.23
N HIS A 29 15.04 20.77 -11.82
CA HIS A 29 14.19 20.60 -10.65
C HIS A 29 14.93 19.94 -9.48
N SER A 30 16.26 20.09 -9.38
CA SER A 30 17.07 19.44 -8.34
C SER A 30 17.20 20.25 -7.04
N ALA A 31 16.79 21.52 -7.06
CA ALA A 31 16.82 22.38 -5.89
C ALA A 31 15.67 22.04 -4.93
N ASP A 32 15.94 22.15 -3.62
CA ASP A 32 14.94 21.96 -2.57
C ASP A 32 13.72 22.87 -2.78
N HIS A 33 12.53 22.31 -2.63
CA HIS A 33 11.27 23.00 -2.85
C HIS A 33 10.15 22.40 -1.98
N GLU A 34 9.13 23.19 -1.65
CA GLU A 34 8.00 22.76 -0.82
C GLU A 34 7.22 21.60 -1.47
N LEU A 35 6.94 21.71 -2.77
CA LEU A 35 6.37 20.64 -3.57
C LEU A 35 7.47 19.69 -4.05
N LYS A 36 7.41 18.41 -3.64
CA LYS A 36 8.38 17.38 -4.02
C LYS A 36 7.72 16.27 -4.83
N LEU A 37 8.29 15.93 -5.98
CA LEU A 37 7.92 14.77 -6.77
C LEU A 37 8.89 13.62 -6.48
N PHE A 38 8.45 12.71 -5.62
CA PHE A 38 9.15 11.45 -5.40
C PHE A 38 8.77 10.44 -6.48
N GLY A 39 9.75 9.93 -7.20
CA GLY A 39 9.46 8.91 -8.21
C GLY A 39 10.68 8.25 -8.80
N SER A 40 10.43 7.24 -9.63
CA SER A 40 11.45 6.61 -10.45
C SER A 40 11.31 7.08 -11.90
N CYS A 41 12.39 7.48 -12.55
CA CYS A 41 12.39 8.10 -13.88
C CYS A 41 11.81 7.21 -14.99
N PHE A 42 11.78 5.89 -14.77
CA PHE A 42 11.24 4.90 -15.70
C PHE A 42 9.77 4.53 -15.40
N CYS A 43 9.18 5.04 -14.32
CA CYS A 43 7.82 4.67 -13.90
C CYS A 43 6.76 5.45 -14.69
N PRO A 44 5.86 4.77 -15.43
CA PRO A 44 4.84 5.46 -16.24
C PRO A 44 3.78 6.17 -15.39
N PHE A 45 3.59 5.78 -14.12
CA PHE A 45 2.66 6.46 -13.21
C PHE A 45 3.25 7.78 -12.69
N VAL A 46 4.54 7.78 -12.32
CA VAL A 46 5.28 9.01 -11.97
C VAL A 46 5.31 9.95 -13.16
N GLN A 47 5.53 9.44 -14.37
CA GLN A 47 5.58 10.27 -15.58
C GLN A 47 4.28 11.05 -15.83
N ARG A 48 3.11 10.52 -15.45
CA ARG A 48 1.83 11.27 -15.57
C ARG A 48 1.82 12.52 -14.69
N VAL A 49 2.23 12.37 -13.44
CA VAL A 49 2.34 13.50 -12.50
C VAL A 49 3.43 14.46 -12.97
N TRP A 50 4.56 13.93 -13.42
CA TRP A 50 5.68 14.73 -13.91
C TRP A 50 5.30 15.60 -15.11
N ILE A 51 4.61 15.03 -16.10
CA ILE A 51 4.06 15.77 -17.25
C ILE A 51 3.09 16.86 -16.79
N PHE A 52 2.21 16.55 -15.84
CA PHE A 52 1.27 17.54 -15.31
C PHE A 52 1.99 18.73 -14.68
N LEU A 53 3.03 18.49 -13.87
CA LEU A 53 3.82 19.56 -13.24
C LEU A 53 4.51 20.44 -14.29
N GLU A 54 5.13 19.84 -15.32
CA GLU A 54 5.76 20.57 -16.42
C GLU A 54 4.75 21.39 -17.23
N VAL A 55 3.59 20.81 -17.56
CA VAL A 55 2.51 21.51 -18.30
C VAL A 55 1.97 22.70 -17.51
N LYS A 56 1.86 22.54 -16.19
CA LYS A 56 1.40 23.61 -15.29
C LYS A 56 2.49 24.60 -14.92
N GLN A 57 3.74 24.35 -15.33
CA GLN A 57 4.90 25.17 -14.99
C GLN A 57 5.00 25.41 -13.47
N LEU A 58 4.69 24.37 -12.70
CA LEU A 58 4.86 24.42 -11.25
C LEU A 58 6.32 24.22 -10.92
N ASP A 59 6.81 24.94 -9.92
CA ASP A 59 8.09 24.65 -9.31
C ASP A 59 7.94 23.45 -8.37
N TYR A 60 8.91 22.54 -8.43
CA TYR A 60 8.98 21.34 -7.60
C TYR A 60 10.41 20.84 -7.54
N GLU A 61 10.71 20.06 -6.51
CA GLU A 61 11.92 19.26 -6.40
C GLU A 61 11.64 17.86 -6.94
N TYR A 62 12.41 17.39 -7.91
CA TYR A 62 12.39 16.01 -8.37
C TYR A 62 13.33 15.16 -7.52
N ILE A 63 12.80 14.14 -6.87
CA ILE A 63 13.57 13.21 -6.04
C ILE A 63 13.46 11.81 -6.63
N GLU A 64 14.58 11.35 -7.20
CA GLU A 64 14.73 9.97 -7.67
C GLU A 64 14.70 9.03 -6.47
N LEU A 65 13.72 8.12 -6.42
CA LEU A 65 13.56 7.17 -5.31
C LEU A 65 14.80 6.27 -5.15
N GLU A 66 15.49 5.96 -6.24
CA GLU A 66 16.74 5.20 -6.23
C GLU A 66 17.93 5.94 -5.60
N ASP A 67 17.90 7.28 -5.54
CA ASP A 67 18.89 8.10 -4.84
C ASP A 67 18.57 8.24 -3.34
N LEU A 68 17.37 7.85 -2.91
CA LEU A 68 16.96 7.74 -1.51
C LEU A 68 17.44 6.45 -0.82
N GLN A 69 18.63 5.93 -1.15
CA GLN A 69 19.26 4.82 -0.42
C GLN A 69 19.66 5.23 1.02
N LYS A 70 18.73 5.77 1.79
CA LYS A 70 18.80 6.03 3.22
C LYS A 70 17.74 5.17 3.89
N GLY A 71 18.17 4.31 4.80
CA GLY A 71 17.29 3.44 5.59
C GLY A 71 17.29 1.99 5.12
N GLU A 72 16.57 1.15 5.87
CA GLU A 72 16.47 -0.27 5.58
C GLU A 72 15.47 -0.53 4.45
N ALA A 73 15.84 -1.42 3.52
CA ALA A 73 14.96 -1.77 2.41
C ALA A 73 13.72 -2.52 2.90
N LEU A 74 12.53 -2.03 2.55
CA LEU A 74 11.26 -2.70 2.85
C LEU A 74 11.08 -4.04 2.12
N LEU A 75 11.78 -4.22 0.99
CA LEU A 75 11.87 -5.50 0.31
C LEU A 75 13.18 -6.20 0.70
N PRO A 76 13.14 -7.49 1.04
CA PRO A 76 14.33 -8.25 1.41
C PRO A 76 15.32 -8.37 0.23
N SER A 77 16.60 -8.53 0.56
CA SER A 77 17.68 -8.76 -0.41
C SER A 77 17.64 -10.16 -1.04
N ASP A 78 17.04 -11.13 -0.36
CA ASP A 78 16.81 -12.47 -0.90
C ASP A 78 15.74 -12.46 -2.02
N PRO A 79 16.03 -13.01 -3.22
CA PRO A 79 15.08 -13.05 -4.33
C PRO A 79 13.78 -13.82 -4.05
N LYS A 80 13.82 -14.89 -3.27
CA LYS A 80 12.63 -15.70 -2.96
C LYS A 80 11.71 -14.94 -2.01
N LEU A 81 12.25 -14.38 -0.93
CA LEU A 81 11.49 -13.56 0.02
C LEU A 81 10.95 -12.30 -0.66
N ARG A 82 11.65 -11.73 -1.65
CA ARG A 82 11.15 -10.60 -2.42
C ARG A 82 9.97 -10.99 -3.31
N ALA A 83 10.05 -12.11 -4.01
CA ALA A 83 8.94 -12.65 -4.79
C ALA A 83 7.74 -12.97 -3.89
N HIS A 84 7.99 -13.56 -2.72
CA HIS A 84 6.98 -13.84 -1.71
C HIS A 84 6.29 -12.57 -1.21
N SER A 85 7.06 -11.51 -0.91
CA SER A 85 6.51 -10.21 -0.51
C SER A 85 5.62 -9.60 -1.60
N ARG A 86 6.03 -9.69 -2.86
CA ARG A 86 5.25 -9.20 -4.00
C ARG A 86 3.95 -9.98 -4.20
N LEU A 87 4.00 -11.30 -4.06
CA LEU A 87 2.82 -12.17 -4.15
C LEU A 87 1.76 -11.75 -3.13
N TRP A 88 2.15 -11.57 -1.86
CA TRP A 88 1.20 -11.20 -0.81
C TRP A 88 0.75 -9.74 -0.90
N SER A 89 1.61 -8.85 -1.40
CA SER A 89 1.20 -7.48 -1.74
C SER A 89 0.14 -7.46 -2.85
N ASP A 90 0.29 -8.33 -3.85
CA ASP A 90 -0.71 -8.50 -4.92
C ASP A 90 -2.02 -9.08 -4.36
N HIS A 91 -1.95 -10.06 -3.44
CA HIS A 91 -3.13 -10.58 -2.74
C HIS A 91 -3.86 -9.51 -1.94
N VAL A 92 -3.14 -8.62 -1.24
CA VAL A 92 -3.76 -7.47 -0.57
C VAL A 92 -4.54 -6.63 -1.59
N ASN A 93 -3.89 -6.24 -2.68
CA ASN A 93 -4.48 -5.35 -3.69
C ASN A 93 -5.64 -5.98 -4.48
N ARG A 94 -5.59 -7.29 -4.75
CA ARG A 94 -6.55 -7.98 -5.62
C ARG A 94 -7.68 -8.68 -4.86
N SER A 95 -7.47 -9.02 -3.59
CA SER A 95 -8.43 -9.79 -2.79
C SER A 95 -8.95 -8.98 -1.61
N ILE A 96 -8.06 -8.43 -0.79
CA ILE A 96 -8.44 -7.74 0.46
C ILE A 96 -9.05 -6.36 0.17
N VAL A 97 -8.42 -5.54 -0.67
CA VAL A 97 -8.95 -4.20 -0.97
C VAL A 97 -10.33 -4.26 -1.65
N PRO A 98 -10.56 -5.09 -2.68
CA PRO A 98 -11.89 -5.22 -3.24
C PRO A 98 -12.89 -5.83 -2.25
N GLY A 99 -12.47 -6.79 -1.41
CA GLY A 99 -13.30 -7.35 -0.35
C GLY A 99 -13.75 -6.31 0.68
N PHE A 100 -12.84 -5.43 1.11
CA PHE A 100 -13.12 -4.29 1.99
C PHE A 100 -14.24 -3.42 1.40
N TYR A 101 -14.11 -3.03 0.13
CA TYR A 101 -15.09 -2.16 -0.51
C TYR A 101 -16.41 -2.86 -0.81
N ARG A 102 -16.41 -4.16 -1.13
CA ARG A 102 -17.64 -4.95 -1.30
C ARG A 102 -18.43 -5.00 0.01
N TYR A 103 -17.75 -5.32 1.12
CA TYR A 103 -18.38 -5.34 2.42
C TYR A 103 -18.90 -3.96 2.85
N LEU A 104 -18.10 -2.91 2.66
CA LEU A 104 -18.52 -1.54 2.96
C LEU A 104 -19.73 -1.10 2.13
N GLN A 105 -19.83 -1.50 0.85
CA GLN A 105 -20.92 -1.10 -0.04
C GLN A 105 -22.17 -1.98 0.07
N ALA A 106 -22.10 -3.14 0.72
CA ALA A 106 -23.23 -4.04 0.88
C ALA A 106 -24.37 -3.36 1.65
N GLN A 107 -25.57 -3.32 1.06
CA GLN A 107 -26.74 -2.63 1.62
C GLN A 107 -27.69 -3.62 2.33
N ASP A 108 -27.84 -4.84 1.80
CA ASP A 108 -28.63 -5.88 2.44
C ASP A 108 -27.79 -6.73 3.41
N GLU A 109 -28.45 -7.23 4.45
CA GLU A 109 -27.82 -7.96 5.56
C GLU A 109 -27.14 -9.26 5.09
N LYS A 110 -27.75 -9.97 4.14
CA LYS A 110 -27.18 -11.21 3.60
C LYS A 110 -25.84 -10.93 2.92
N ALA A 111 -25.78 -9.95 2.02
CA ALA A 111 -24.54 -9.55 1.37
C ALA A 111 -23.51 -9.03 2.37
N GLN A 112 -23.93 -8.35 3.45
CA GLN A 112 -23.00 -7.92 4.50
C GLN A 112 -22.34 -9.11 5.19
N ILE A 113 -23.09 -10.15 5.54
CA ILE A 113 -22.56 -11.36 6.17
C ILE A 113 -21.59 -12.07 5.21
N GLU A 114 -22.01 -12.34 3.97
CA GLU A 114 -21.20 -13.06 2.98
C GLU A 114 -19.89 -12.31 2.68
N ASN A 115 -19.95 -11.00 2.47
CA ASN A 115 -18.75 -10.20 2.18
C ASN A 115 -17.84 -10.06 3.41
N ALA A 116 -18.38 -10.04 4.64
CA ALA A 116 -17.58 -10.02 5.85
C ALA A 116 -16.82 -11.33 6.03
N GLU A 117 -17.46 -12.48 5.80
CA GLU A 117 -16.84 -13.79 5.85
C GLU A 117 -15.74 -13.94 4.79
N GLU A 118 -16.02 -13.52 3.54
CA GLU A 118 -15.02 -13.55 2.48
C GLU A 118 -13.80 -12.68 2.84
N LEU A 119 -14.01 -11.46 3.34
CA LEU A 119 -12.92 -10.58 3.74
C LEU A 119 -12.09 -11.19 4.88
N LYS A 120 -12.73 -11.79 5.88
CA LYS A 120 -12.04 -12.50 6.98
C LYS A 120 -11.20 -13.66 6.44
N GLU A 121 -11.73 -14.43 5.49
CA GLU A 121 -11.00 -15.54 4.86
C GLU A 121 -9.74 -15.04 4.13
N GLN A 122 -9.85 -13.96 3.35
CA GLN A 122 -8.71 -13.41 2.62
C GLN A 122 -7.64 -12.82 3.55
N ILE A 123 -8.04 -12.20 4.67
CA ILE A 123 -7.12 -11.74 5.71
C ILE A 123 -6.46 -12.94 6.40
N SER A 124 -7.21 -14.00 6.72
CA SER A 124 -6.67 -15.22 7.35
C SER A 124 -5.56 -15.84 6.51
N LYS A 125 -5.77 -15.97 5.19
CA LYS A 125 -4.72 -16.47 4.27
C LYS A 125 -3.42 -15.67 4.34
N LEU A 126 -3.54 -14.34 4.45
CA LEU A 126 -2.39 -13.46 4.59
C LEU A 126 -1.71 -13.64 5.97
N VAL A 127 -2.50 -13.76 7.04
CA VAL A 127 -1.98 -14.00 8.40
C VAL A 127 -1.27 -15.36 8.50
N ASP A 128 -1.81 -16.41 7.88
CA ASP A 128 -1.22 -17.75 7.87
C ASP A 128 0.14 -17.81 7.15
N ALA A 129 0.36 -16.89 6.21
CA ALA A 129 1.60 -16.77 5.48
C ALA A 129 2.63 -15.85 6.15
N ALA A 130 2.21 -15.06 7.14
CA ALA A 130 3.10 -14.20 7.91
C ALA A 130 3.99 -15.03 8.84
N ASP A 131 5.11 -14.46 9.26
CA ASP A 131 5.96 -15.06 10.28
C ASP A 131 5.13 -15.34 11.55
N LYS A 132 5.25 -16.55 12.09
CA LYS A 132 4.43 -17.02 13.22
C LYS A 132 4.72 -16.26 14.52
N SER A 133 5.95 -15.75 14.66
CA SER A 133 6.49 -15.19 15.89
C SER A 133 6.64 -13.68 15.86
N GLY A 134 6.92 -13.11 14.68
CA GLY A 134 7.18 -11.71 14.49
C GLY A 134 5.95 -10.85 14.72
N PRO A 135 6.12 -9.57 15.11
CA PRO A 135 5.04 -8.60 15.03
C PRO A 135 4.62 -8.33 13.58
N PHE A 136 5.55 -8.27 12.63
CA PHE A 136 5.33 -7.90 11.22
C PHE A 136 5.39 -9.11 10.28
N PHE A 137 5.09 -8.90 8.99
CA PHE A 137 4.84 -9.97 8.02
C PHE A 137 6.00 -10.96 7.85
N LEU A 138 7.25 -10.47 7.76
CA LEU A 138 8.44 -11.33 7.65
C LEU A 138 9.24 -11.45 8.97
N GLY A 139 8.67 -11.03 10.11
CA GLY A 139 9.35 -11.12 11.40
C GLY A 139 9.34 -9.80 12.18
N ASP A 140 10.52 -9.37 12.60
CA ASP A 140 10.67 -8.30 13.60
C ASP A 140 10.54 -6.88 13.06
N LYS A 141 10.66 -6.70 11.73
CA LYS A 141 10.73 -5.39 11.09
C LYS A 141 9.61 -5.22 10.07
N MET A 142 9.12 -3.99 9.97
CA MET A 142 8.15 -3.62 8.96
C MET A 142 8.73 -3.83 7.55
N THR A 143 7.94 -4.46 6.69
CA THR A 143 8.30 -4.79 5.32
C THR A 143 7.29 -4.21 4.33
N PHE A 144 7.54 -4.43 3.05
CA PHE A 144 6.65 -3.97 1.98
C PHE A 144 5.21 -4.50 2.13
N VAL A 145 5.03 -5.75 2.58
CA VAL A 145 3.67 -6.31 2.77
C VAL A 145 2.92 -5.59 3.89
N ASP A 146 3.60 -5.27 4.99
CA ASP A 146 3.05 -4.51 6.10
C ASP A 146 2.60 -3.12 5.65
N VAL A 147 3.44 -2.42 4.86
CA VAL A 147 3.11 -1.10 4.30
C VAL A 147 1.89 -1.15 3.38
N GLN A 148 1.75 -2.21 2.58
CA GLN A 148 0.58 -2.39 1.72
C GLN A 148 -0.70 -2.68 2.52
N MET A 149 -0.60 -3.40 3.64
CA MET A 149 -1.74 -3.78 4.47
C MET A 149 -2.12 -2.67 5.47
N ALA A 150 -1.17 -1.87 5.96
CA ALA A 150 -1.35 -0.93 7.05
C ALA A 150 -2.51 0.06 6.87
N PRO A 151 -2.69 0.73 5.70
CA PRO A 151 -3.84 1.62 5.49
C PRO A 151 -5.19 0.90 5.66
N TRP A 152 -5.25 -0.38 5.32
CA TRP A 152 -6.47 -1.18 5.43
C TRP A 152 -6.70 -1.64 6.85
N VAL A 153 -5.66 -2.05 7.60
CA VAL A 153 -5.76 -2.33 9.05
C VAL A 153 -6.42 -1.16 9.79
N VAL A 154 -5.89 0.05 9.61
CA VAL A 154 -6.43 1.27 10.21
C VAL A 154 -7.91 1.47 9.85
N ARG A 155 -8.30 1.18 8.61
CA ARG A 155 -9.68 1.35 8.11
C ARG A 155 -10.62 0.23 8.50
N LEU A 156 -10.15 -0.97 8.83
CA LEU A 156 -10.99 -2.01 9.40
C LEU A 156 -11.67 -1.48 10.67
N ARG A 157 -10.88 -0.84 11.55
CA ARG A 157 -11.37 -0.22 12.78
C ARG A 157 -12.04 1.14 12.55
N LYS A 158 -11.40 2.08 11.83
CA LYS A 158 -11.95 3.44 11.69
C LYS A 158 -13.14 3.56 10.74
N VAL A 159 -13.33 2.58 9.84
CA VAL A 159 -14.39 2.64 8.81
C VAL A 159 -15.35 1.46 8.92
N LEU A 160 -14.87 0.22 8.78
CA LEU A 160 -15.80 -0.91 8.74
C LEU A 160 -16.46 -1.20 10.09
N GLN A 161 -15.79 -0.96 11.22
CA GLN A 161 -16.42 -1.14 12.53
C GLN A 161 -17.61 -0.18 12.74
N PRO A 162 -17.48 1.15 12.56
CA PRO A 162 -18.62 2.07 12.64
C PRO A 162 -19.73 1.80 11.62
N TYR A 163 -19.39 1.50 10.37
CA TYR A 163 -20.39 1.36 9.29
C TYR A 163 -21.00 -0.03 9.18
N ARG A 164 -20.30 -1.08 9.58
CA ARG A 164 -20.68 -2.48 9.32
C ARG A 164 -20.45 -3.43 10.50
N GLY A 165 -19.93 -2.95 11.63
CA GLY A 165 -19.71 -3.79 12.81
C GLY A 165 -18.55 -4.77 12.65
N TRP A 166 -17.51 -4.43 11.88
CA TRP A 166 -16.30 -5.25 11.81
C TRP A 166 -15.72 -5.53 13.22
N PRO A 167 -15.43 -6.79 13.55
CA PRO A 167 -15.05 -7.17 14.90
C PRO A 167 -13.62 -6.75 15.24
N GLU A 168 -13.38 -6.52 16.53
CA GLU A 168 -12.03 -6.37 17.06
C GLU A 168 -11.24 -7.68 16.89
N PRO A 169 -9.91 -7.61 16.68
CA PRO A 169 -9.06 -8.80 16.66
C PRO A 169 -9.17 -9.61 17.95
N GLU A 170 -9.15 -10.95 17.83
CA GLU A 170 -9.14 -11.83 19.00
C GLU A 170 -7.85 -11.64 19.80
N ALA A 171 -7.97 -11.31 21.08
CA ALA A 171 -6.82 -11.05 21.96
C ALA A 171 -5.86 -12.25 21.99
N GLY A 172 -4.56 -11.98 21.80
CA GLY A 172 -3.52 -13.02 21.75
C GLY A 172 -3.37 -13.74 20.41
N SER A 173 -4.26 -13.49 19.44
CA SER A 173 -4.11 -14.04 18.09
C SER A 173 -2.93 -13.41 17.34
N ARG A 174 -2.43 -14.12 16.31
CA ARG A 174 -1.39 -13.57 15.42
C ARG A 174 -1.85 -12.30 14.71
N TRP A 175 -3.14 -12.24 14.37
CA TRP A 175 -3.77 -11.08 13.75
C TRP A 175 -3.79 -9.88 14.69
N ALA A 176 -4.20 -10.05 15.95
CA ALA A 176 -4.16 -8.98 16.95
C ALA A 176 -2.74 -8.44 17.14
N LYS A 177 -1.74 -9.32 17.26
CA LYS A 177 -0.33 -8.92 17.35
C LYS A 177 0.12 -8.09 16.14
N TRP A 178 -0.34 -8.44 14.94
CA TRP A 178 0.01 -7.70 13.72
C TRP A 178 -0.67 -6.33 13.67
N VAL A 179 -1.96 -6.28 13.99
CA VAL A 179 -2.75 -5.05 14.06
C VAL A 179 -2.10 -4.08 15.05
N ASP A 180 -1.77 -4.56 16.24
CA ASP A 180 -1.12 -3.76 17.28
C ASP A 180 0.22 -3.20 16.80
N ALA A 181 1.06 -4.03 16.17
CA ALA A 181 2.35 -3.60 15.64
C ALA A 181 2.21 -2.52 14.55
N ILE A 182 1.22 -2.66 13.66
CA ILE A 182 0.94 -1.69 12.61
C ILE A 182 0.39 -0.38 13.19
N GLU A 183 -0.62 -0.44 14.05
CA GLU A 183 -1.27 0.77 14.59
C GLU A 183 -0.36 1.53 15.57
N GLN A 184 0.59 0.85 16.22
CA GLN A 184 1.56 1.48 17.12
C GLN A 184 2.81 2.01 16.40
N ASP A 185 3.05 1.61 15.15
CA ASP A 185 4.21 2.08 14.39
C ASP A 185 4.17 3.60 14.17
N HIS A 186 5.32 4.25 14.34
CA HIS A 186 5.44 5.70 14.28
C HIS A 186 5.06 6.28 12.91
N ALA A 187 5.40 5.61 11.80
CA ALA A 187 5.13 6.11 10.46
C ALA A 187 3.64 5.96 10.11
N VAL A 188 3.01 4.88 10.55
CA VAL A 188 1.55 4.68 10.41
C VAL A 188 0.80 5.74 11.21
N ARG A 189 1.18 5.97 12.47
CA ARG A 189 0.55 6.99 13.31
C ARG A 189 0.74 8.40 12.77
N ALA A 190 1.93 8.73 12.28
CA ALA A 190 2.24 10.04 11.70
C ALA A 190 1.45 10.33 10.41
N THR A 191 0.92 9.30 9.74
CA THR A 191 0.17 9.42 8.49
C THR A 191 -1.32 9.10 8.63
N THR A 192 -1.82 8.92 9.86
CA THR A 192 -3.22 8.62 10.14
C THR A 192 -3.94 9.86 10.66
N SER A 193 -5.02 10.25 9.96
CA SER A 193 -5.87 11.40 10.33
C SER A 193 -6.84 11.05 11.47
N THR A 194 -7.68 12.02 11.85
CA THR A 194 -8.78 11.83 12.81
C THR A 194 -9.90 10.95 12.25
N ASP A 195 -10.66 10.33 13.15
CA ASP A 195 -11.75 9.40 12.80
C ASP A 195 -12.84 10.08 11.96
N GLU A 196 -13.20 11.32 12.29
CA GLU A 196 -14.18 12.13 11.58
C GLU A 196 -13.86 12.25 10.08
N LEU A 197 -12.60 12.51 9.73
CA LEU A 197 -12.19 12.59 8.33
C LEU A 197 -12.42 11.28 7.59
N TYR A 198 -12.18 10.14 8.24
CA TYR A 198 -12.40 8.82 7.63
C TYR A 198 -13.89 8.53 7.50
N LEU A 199 -14.70 8.82 8.51
CA LEU A 199 -16.14 8.62 8.46
C LEU A 199 -16.76 9.41 7.31
N ASP A 200 -16.48 10.71 7.22
CA ASP A 200 -17.01 11.59 6.17
C ASP A 200 -16.54 11.16 4.77
N SER A 201 -15.25 10.84 4.64
CA SER A 201 -14.67 10.45 3.34
C SER A 201 -15.23 9.13 2.81
N TYR A 202 -15.66 8.23 3.71
CA TYR A 202 -16.14 6.90 3.37
C TYR A 202 -17.67 6.77 3.34
N GLU A 203 -18.41 7.76 3.84
CA GLU A 203 -19.89 7.78 3.86
C GLU A 203 -20.49 7.42 2.49
N ARG A 204 -19.98 8.03 1.41
CA ARG A 204 -20.46 7.78 0.04
C ARG A 204 -20.34 6.32 -0.39
N TYR A 205 -19.34 5.59 0.10
CA TYR A 205 -19.17 4.17 -0.17
C TYR A 205 -20.07 3.33 0.73
N ALA A 206 -20.19 3.70 2.01
CA ALA A 206 -21.06 3.02 2.97
C ALA A 206 -22.54 3.06 2.54
N GLU A 207 -22.99 4.17 1.97
CA GLU A 207 -24.34 4.31 1.42
C GLU A 207 -24.47 3.82 -0.04
N ASN A 208 -23.37 3.35 -0.64
CA ASN A 208 -23.31 2.93 -2.04
C ASN A 208 -23.91 3.98 -3.01
N ARG A 209 -23.68 5.27 -2.76
CA ARG A 209 -24.27 6.38 -3.53
C ARG A 209 -23.84 6.27 -5.01
N PRO A 210 -24.78 6.15 -5.96
CA PRO A 210 -24.44 5.98 -7.37
C PRO A 210 -23.69 7.20 -7.92
N ASN A 211 -22.76 6.97 -8.84
CA ASN A 211 -22.00 7.99 -9.57
C ASN A 211 -21.08 8.90 -8.73
N THR A 212 -20.79 8.53 -7.48
CA THR A 212 -19.91 9.32 -6.59
C THR A 212 -18.45 8.89 -6.65
N SER A 213 -18.14 7.71 -7.21
CA SER A 213 -16.76 7.21 -7.31
C SER A 213 -16.56 6.20 -8.45
N GLN A 214 -15.35 6.14 -9.02
CA GLN A 214 -14.97 5.07 -9.95
C GLN A 214 -14.76 3.73 -9.23
N VAL A 215 -14.27 3.76 -7.99
CA VAL A 215 -14.11 2.56 -7.14
C VAL A 215 -15.47 1.91 -6.87
N GLN A 216 -16.47 2.71 -6.51
CA GLN A 216 -17.84 2.24 -6.29
C GLN A 216 -18.40 1.53 -7.54
N ARG A 217 -18.24 2.15 -8.71
CA ARG A 217 -18.67 1.55 -10.00
C ARG A 217 -17.91 0.27 -10.34
N ALA A 218 -16.60 0.22 -10.11
CA ALA A 218 -15.80 -0.97 -10.39
C ALA A 218 -16.28 -2.16 -9.53
N ILE A 219 -16.47 -1.93 -8.24
CA ILE A 219 -16.95 -2.95 -7.29
C ILE A 219 -18.33 -3.47 -7.68
N ASN A 220 -19.29 -2.57 -7.92
CA ASN A 220 -20.66 -2.98 -8.30
C ASN A 220 -20.75 -3.68 -9.66
N SER A 221 -19.76 -3.49 -10.55
CA SER A 221 -19.70 -4.16 -11.85
C SER A 221 -18.81 -5.40 -11.86
N GLY A 222 -18.25 -5.81 -10.70
CA GLY A 222 -17.32 -6.94 -10.60
C GLY A 222 -16.00 -6.73 -11.34
N ARG A 223 -15.65 -5.49 -11.67
CA ARG A 223 -14.39 -5.13 -12.34
C ARG A 223 -13.28 -4.90 -11.33
N GLY A 224 -12.02 -5.07 -11.77
CA GLY A 224 -10.86 -4.66 -10.99
C GLY A 224 -10.90 -3.17 -10.64
N LEU A 225 -10.34 -2.82 -9.49
CA LEU A 225 -10.23 -1.43 -9.05
C LEU A 225 -9.41 -0.60 -10.07
N PRO A 226 -9.82 0.65 -10.36
CA PRO A 226 -9.14 1.54 -11.30
C PRO A 226 -7.78 2.03 -10.82
#